data_AF-A0A8S3XIU4-F1
#
_entry.id   AF-A0A8S3XIU4-F1
#
_cell.length_a   1.000
_cell.length_b   1.000
_cell.length_c   1.000
_cell.angle_alpha   90.00
_cell.angle_beta   90.00
_cell.angle_gamma   90.00
#
_symmetry.space_group_name_H-M   'P 1'
#
loop_
_entity.id
_entity.type
_entity.pdbx_description
1 polymer ?
#
loop_
_entity_poly.entity_id
_entity_poly.type
_entity_poly.pdbx_seq_one_letter_code
_entity_poly.pdbx_strand_id
1 'polypeptide(L)'
;MHRLFAELEPSITVIEQNMADRVWYILRSNTFDVAELERLRRQAVPSSGENATAEDAAPQLAEQTANVDTAVNTPVVVESNDDGTIAQELVLEQMKSTLEEEIVETRPSKSLPSLSKRNRAVVRALNPILVTYLEASRDICETDSILFGTALAVCRIIGAKLSTAGRANGESSAIPAWRIRIEERIAKARALIGRLICFRSGNAGPRIVRTVRMAFAGTNVSLCQPDMMQKLTEYIDDLKQRIAAWGKRIRRYTERSTRFNQNRLFQTDQKRLYKSLERPMVGGTGPAPNQADTVAFWRSLWSEPVNHTGQCMGQ
;
A
#
# COMPACT_ATOMS: atom_id res chain seq x y z
N MET A 1 4.89 -1.64 -35.96
CA MET A 1 5.16 -0.52 -35.03
C MET A 1 6.65 -0.23 -34.89
N HIS A 2 7.48 -1.19 -34.47
CA HIS A 2 8.94 -0.98 -34.34
C HIS A 2 9.63 -0.60 -35.67
N ARG A 3 9.30 -1.30 -36.78
CA ARG A 3 9.82 -0.96 -38.11
C ARG A 3 9.48 0.46 -38.57
N LEU A 4 8.19 0.84 -38.47
CA LEU A 4 7.73 2.19 -38.79
C LEU A 4 8.40 3.26 -37.92
N PHE A 5 8.62 2.97 -36.63
CA PHE A 5 9.34 3.88 -35.74
C PHE A 5 10.81 4.03 -36.14
N ALA A 6 11.48 2.93 -36.50
CA ALA A 6 12.87 2.97 -36.96
C ALA A 6 13.03 3.67 -38.32
N GLU A 7 12.01 3.63 -39.18
CA GLU A 7 11.95 4.37 -40.44
C GLU A 7 11.74 5.87 -40.23
N LEU A 8 10.89 6.26 -39.28
CA LEU A 8 10.61 7.67 -38.97
C LEU A 8 11.74 8.34 -38.17
N GLU A 9 12.37 7.61 -37.25
CA GLU A 9 13.40 8.14 -36.36
C GLU A 9 14.62 7.19 -36.28
N PRO A 10 15.46 7.15 -37.34
CA PRO A 10 16.62 6.26 -37.40
C PRO A 10 17.72 6.63 -36.40
N SER A 11 17.66 7.84 -35.82
CA SER A 11 18.61 8.31 -34.80
C SER A 11 18.43 7.62 -33.44
N ILE A 12 17.25 7.05 -33.17
CA ILE A 12 16.91 6.48 -31.87
C ILE A 12 16.85 4.95 -31.97
N THR A 13 17.90 4.29 -31.49
CA THR A 13 17.95 2.83 -31.43
C THR A 13 17.13 2.32 -30.26
N VAL A 14 15.91 1.83 -30.52
CA VAL A 14 15.05 1.21 -29.50
C VAL A 14 14.79 -0.26 -29.84
N ILE A 15 14.77 -1.11 -28.82
CA ILE A 15 14.45 -2.54 -28.93
C ILE A 15 12.92 -2.71 -29.04
N GLU A 16 12.47 -3.66 -29.86
CA GLU A 16 11.04 -3.94 -30.12
C GLU A 16 10.23 -4.14 -28.82
N GLN A 17 10.77 -4.89 -27.87
CA GLN A 17 10.13 -5.12 -26.57
C GLN A 17 9.92 -3.82 -25.77
N ASN A 18 10.89 -2.92 -25.76
CA ASN A 18 10.81 -1.63 -25.05
C ASN A 18 9.74 -0.72 -25.68
N MET A 19 9.57 -0.79 -27.01
CA MET A 19 8.48 -0.09 -27.69
C MET A 19 7.11 -0.67 -27.33
N ALA A 20 6.98 -1.99 -27.30
CA ALA A 20 5.74 -2.64 -26.88
C ALA A 20 5.36 -2.26 -25.44
N ASP A 21 6.32 -2.27 -24.51
CA ASP A 21 6.09 -1.92 -23.10
C ASP A 21 5.67 -0.45 -22.93
N ARG A 22 6.24 0.47 -23.71
CA ARG A 22 5.87 1.90 -23.71
C ARG A 22 4.47 2.12 -24.26
N VAL A 23 4.10 1.44 -25.35
CA VAL A 23 2.74 1.50 -25.89
C VAL A 23 1.74 0.98 -24.86
N TRP A 24 2.04 -0.15 -24.23
CA TRP A 24 1.21 -0.71 -23.16
C TRP A 24 1.06 0.25 -21.97
N TYR A 25 2.15 0.89 -21.56
CA TYR A 25 2.11 1.89 -20.50
C TYR A 25 1.20 3.07 -20.87
N ILE A 26 1.32 3.59 -22.10
CA ILE A 26 0.50 4.70 -22.59
C ILE A 26 -0.99 4.31 -22.57
N LEU A 27 -1.34 3.15 -23.14
CA LEU A 27 -2.71 2.65 -23.17
C LEU A 27 -3.30 2.44 -21.77
N ARG A 28 -2.50 1.95 -20.83
CA ARG A 28 -2.95 1.70 -19.45
C ARG A 28 -3.01 2.96 -18.58
N SER A 29 -2.21 3.98 -18.91
CA SER A 29 -2.07 5.20 -18.10
C SER A 29 -3.27 6.16 -18.21
N ASN A 30 -4.22 5.90 -19.12
CA ASN A 30 -5.38 6.77 -19.41
C ASN A 30 -4.97 8.25 -19.61
N THR A 31 -3.79 8.47 -20.18
CA THR A 31 -3.20 9.80 -20.40
C THR A 31 -3.81 10.54 -21.57
N PHE A 32 -4.46 9.82 -22.47
CA PHE A 32 -5.19 10.37 -23.60
C PHE A 32 -6.66 9.95 -23.49
N ASP A 33 -7.56 10.91 -23.66
CA ASP A 33 -9.00 10.63 -23.76
C ASP A 33 -9.29 9.86 -25.07
N VAL A 34 -10.37 9.07 -25.08
CA VAL A 34 -10.75 8.24 -26.23
C VAL A 34 -10.94 9.09 -27.49
N ALA A 35 -11.48 10.29 -27.34
CA ALA A 35 -11.65 11.26 -28.43
C ALA A 35 -10.31 11.78 -28.98
N GLU A 36 -9.29 11.98 -28.12
CA GLU A 36 -7.96 12.40 -28.54
C GLU A 36 -7.23 11.29 -29.29
N LEU A 37 -7.36 10.03 -28.83
CA LEU A 37 -6.80 8.87 -29.52
C LEU A 37 -7.42 8.67 -30.91
N GLU A 38 -8.73 8.87 -31.05
CA GLU A 38 -9.38 8.83 -32.36
C GLU A 38 -8.92 9.97 -33.28
N ARG A 39 -8.73 11.17 -32.74
CA ARG A 39 -8.18 12.30 -33.50
C ARG A 39 -6.77 12.01 -34.01
N LEU A 40 -5.92 11.46 -33.15
CA LEU A 40 -4.55 11.07 -33.51
C LEU A 40 -4.53 9.94 -34.55
N ARG A 41 -5.42 8.96 -34.43
CA ARG A 41 -5.58 7.90 -35.45
C ARG A 41 -5.96 8.48 -36.81
N ARG A 42 -6.87 9.46 -36.84
CA ARG A 42 -7.26 10.15 -38.09
C ARG A 42 -6.11 10.97 -38.69
N GLN A 43 -5.24 11.55 -37.86
CA GLN A 43 -4.06 12.30 -38.33
C GLN A 43 -2.93 11.39 -38.82
N ALA A 44 -2.81 10.17 -38.27
CA ALA A 44 -1.74 9.23 -38.59
C ALA A 44 -1.95 8.45 -39.89
N VAL A 45 -3.15 8.47 -40.47
CA VAL A 45 -3.42 7.91 -41.80
C VAL A 45 -3.17 9.01 -42.84
N PRO A 46 -2.07 8.98 -43.61
CA PRO A 46 -1.89 9.91 -44.72
C PRO A 46 -2.92 9.58 -45.81
N SER A 47 -3.53 10.61 -46.37
CA SER A 47 -4.39 10.55 -47.54
C SER A 47 -3.60 10.04 -48.76
N SER A 48 -3.59 8.73 -48.96
CA SER A 48 -3.25 8.09 -50.23
C SER A 48 -4.48 7.33 -50.70
N GLY A 49 -4.85 7.60 -51.96
CA GLY A 49 -6.13 7.27 -52.57
C GLY A 49 -6.45 5.78 -52.72
N GLU A 50 -7.74 5.59 -53.00
CA GLU A 50 -8.51 4.39 -53.29
C GLU A 50 -7.76 3.26 -54.04
N ASN A 51 -7.82 2.03 -53.50
CA ASN A 51 -8.60 0.93 -54.09
C ASN A 51 -8.60 -0.32 -53.20
N ALA A 52 -9.73 -1.02 -53.26
CA ALA A 52 -10.14 -2.12 -52.39
C ALA A 52 -9.37 -3.43 -52.60
N THR A 53 -9.18 -4.19 -51.52
CA THR A 53 -9.47 -5.64 -51.50
C THR A 53 -9.82 -6.05 -50.08
N ALA A 54 -10.97 -6.69 -49.92
CA ALA A 54 -11.42 -7.34 -48.71
C ALA A 54 -10.72 -8.70 -48.54
N GLU A 55 -10.53 -9.09 -47.27
CA GLU A 55 -10.11 -10.39 -46.67
C GLU A 55 -8.99 -10.11 -45.66
N ASP A 56 -8.94 -10.61 -44.43
CA ASP A 56 -9.81 -11.35 -43.51
C ASP A 56 -9.08 -11.27 -42.13
N ALA A 57 -9.73 -11.73 -41.06
CA ALA A 57 -9.20 -12.04 -39.73
C ALA A 57 -9.05 -10.90 -38.69
N ALA A 58 -10.18 -10.56 -38.08
CA ALA A 58 -10.22 -10.05 -36.71
C ALA A 58 -9.89 -11.18 -35.70
N PRO A 59 -8.90 -11.02 -34.79
CA PRO A 59 -8.74 -11.96 -33.69
C PRO A 59 -9.79 -11.66 -32.61
N GLN A 60 -10.75 -12.56 -32.49
CA GLN A 60 -11.63 -12.68 -31.33
C GLN A 60 -10.77 -12.94 -30.08
N LEU A 61 -10.86 -12.05 -29.10
CA LEU A 61 -10.38 -12.34 -27.74
C LEU A 61 -11.36 -13.36 -27.12
N ALA A 62 -10.94 -14.62 -27.18
CA ALA A 62 -11.53 -15.73 -26.47
C ALA A 62 -11.38 -15.52 -24.95
N GLU A 63 -12.50 -15.30 -24.26
CA GLU A 63 -12.61 -15.65 -22.85
C GLU A 63 -12.70 -17.18 -22.76
N GLN A 64 -11.55 -17.84 -22.58
CA GLN A 64 -11.51 -19.22 -22.13
C GLN A 64 -11.74 -19.25 -20.61
N THR A 65 -13.00 -19.44 -20.25
CA THR A 65 -13.37 -20.08 -18.98
C THR A 65 -12.97 -21.55 -19.06
N ALA A 66 -12.05 -21.99 -18.18
CA ALA A 66 -11.79 -23.40 -17.93
C ALA A 66 -11.85 -23.67 -16.42
N ASN A 67 -12.98 -24.27 -16.04
CA ASN A 67 -13.23 -25.26 -14.99
C ASN A 67 -12.28 -25.39 -13.80
N VAL A 68 -12.89 -25.31 -12.60
CA VAL A 68 -12.81 -26.40 -11.62
C VAL A 68 -14.22 -26.70 -11.13
N ASP A 69 -14.68 -27.91 -11.44
CA ASP A 69 -15.80 -28.60 -10.82
C ASP A 69 -15.49 -28.92 -9.35
N THR A 70 -16.49 -28.75 -8.47
CA THR A 70 -17.14 -29.83 -7.70
C THR A 70 -17.74 -29.32 -6.39
N ALA A 71 -19.09 -29.34 -6.36
CA ALA A 71 -20.04 -29.59 -5.27
C ALA A 71 -19.89 -28.83 -3.93
N VAL A 72 -20.95 -28.23 -3.37
CA VAL A 72 -22.17 -28.94 -2.95
C VAL A 72 -23.45 -28.15 -3.26
N ASN A 73 -24.42 -28.88 -3.79
CA ASN A 73 -25.81 -28.52 -4.08
C ASN A 73 -26.63 -28.16 -2.83
N THR A 74 -27.57 -27.23 -2.99
CA THR A 74 -28.99 -27.51 -2.67
C THR A 74 -29.89 -26.70 -3.60
N PRO A 75 -30.88 -27.32 -4.28
CA PRO A 75 -31.77 -26.63 -5.22
C PRO A 75 -32.97 -26.05 -4.47
N VAL A 76 -33.36 -24.82 -4.78
CA VAL A 76 -34.72 -24.33 -4.51
C VAL A 76 -35.52 -24.54 -5.78
N VAL A 77 -36.27 -25.64 -5.79
CA VAL A 77 -37.33 -25.91 -6.76
C VAL A 77 -38.45 -24.90 -6.52
N VAL A 78 -38.82 -24.20 -7.60
CA VAL A 78 -40.06 -23.42 -7.66
C VAL A 78 -41.16 -24.40 -8.03
N GLU A 79 -41.98 -24.77 -7.05
CA GLU A 79 -43.33 -25.27 -7.28
C GLU A 79 -44.31 -24.44 -6.46
N SER A 80 -45.37 -24.01 -7.13
CA SER A 80 -46.49 -23.29 -6.54
C SER A 80 -47.25 -24.18 -5.57
N ASN A 81 -47.54 -23.68 -4.36
CA ASN A 81 -48.80 -23.81 -3.60
C ASN A 81 -48.52 -23.53 -2.09
N ASP A 82 -49.14 -22.47 -1.58
CA ASP A 82 -49.41 -22.07 -0.17
C ASP A 82 -48.32 -22.07 0.93
N ASP A 83 -47.22 -22.81 0.83
CA ASP A 83 -46.17 -22.87 1.87
C ASP A 83 -45.10 -21.75 1.74
N GLY A 84 -45.08 -21.03 0.62
CA GLY A 84 -44.13 -19.95 0.36
C GLY A 84 -44.36 -18.69 1.21
N THR A 85 -45.61 -18.45 1.65
CA THR A 85 -45.98 -17.29 2.46
C THR A 85 -45.48 -17.45 3.90
N ILE A 86 -45.59 -18.65 4.47
CA ILE A 86 -45.15 -18.96 5.84
C ILE A 86 -43.62 -18.85 5.95
N ALA A 87 -42.89 -19.33 4.94
CA ALA A 87 -41.43 -19.19 4.91
C ALA A 87 -40.96 -17.74 4.75
N GLN A 88 -41.68 -16.92 3.98
CA GLN A 88 -41.39 -15.49 3.83
C GLN A 88 -41.73 -14.70 5.10
N GLU A 89 -42.85 -15.04 5.76
CA GLU A 89 -43.28 -14.42 7.00
C GLU A 89 -42.33 -14.73 8.16
N LEU A 90 -41.89 -15.99 8.29
CA LEU A 90 -40.87 -16.40 9.27
C LEU A 90 -39.54 -15.67 9.05
N VAL A 91 -39.12 -15.47 7.80
CA VAL A 91 -37.91 -14.72 7.46
C VAL A 91 -38.08 -13.24 7.79
N LEU A 92 -39.25 -12.65 7.53
CA LEU A 92 -39.55 -11.26 7.92
C LEU A 92 -39.62 -11.08 9.44
N GLU A 93 -40.12 -12.07 10.17
CA GLU A 93 -40.18 -12.08 11.63
C GLU A 93 -38.78 -12.20 12.26
N GLN A 94 -37.93 -13.07 11.70
CA GLN A 94 -36.50 -13.13 12.05
C GLN A 94 -35.77 -11.82 11.74
N MET A 95 -36.11 -11.15 10.63
CA MET A 95 -35.58 -9.83 10.29
C MET A 95 -36.02 -8.72 11.26
N LYS A 96 -37.27 -8.76 11.74
CA LYS A 96 -37.79 -7.82 12.74
C LYS A 96 -37.13 -8.03 14.12
N SER A 97 -37.08 -9.27 14.59
CA SER A 97 -36.45 -9.63 15.87
C SER A 97 -34.97 -9.22 15.91
N THR A 98 -34.21 -9.48 14.84
CA THR A 98 -32.80 -9.07 14.74
C THR A 98 -32.61 -7.55 14.67
N LEU A 99 -33.58 -6.80 14.10
CA LEU A 99 -33.56 -5.34 14.10
C LEU A 99 -33.84 -4.77 15.49
N GLU A 100 -34.82 -5.30 16.20
CA GLU A 100 -35.20 -4.85 17.54
C GLU A 100 -34.08 -5.10 18.56
N GLU A 101 -33.40 -6.25 18.47
CA GLU A 101 -32.20 -6.55 19.29
C GLU A 101 -31.07 -5.53 19.05
N GLU A 102 -30.81 -5.16 17.79
CA GLU A 102 -29.72 -4.23 17.45
C GLU A 102 -30.02 -2.76 17.76
N ILE A 103 -31.30 -2.36 17.73
CA ILE A 103 -31.72 -1.02 18.14
C ILE A 103 -31.50 -0.84 19.66
N VAL A 104 -31.69 -1.90 20.45
CA VAL A 104 -31.48 -1.85 21.92
C VAL A 104 -29.99 -1.90 22.30
N GLU A 105 -29.14 -2.59 21.52
CA GLU A 105 -27.73 -2.83 21.89
C GLU A 105 -26.71 -1.74 21.52
N THR A 106 -27.03 -0.73 20.72
CA THR A 106 -25.96 0.16 20.21
C THR A 106 -25.69 1.35 21.13
N ARG A 107 -24.45 1.55 21.60
CA ARG A 107 -23.32 1.95 20.74
C ARG A 107 -21.96 1.41 21.22
N PRO A 108 -21.38 0.45 20.49
CA PRO A 108 -19.96 0.50 20.16
C PRO A 108 -19.78 0.80 18.67
N SER A 109 -18.80 1.65 18.35
CA SER A 109 -18.43 2.03 16.98
C SER A 109 -18.01 0.77 16.19
N LYS A 110 -18.94 0.14 15.46
CA LYS A 110 -18.67 -1.00 14.57
C LYS A 110 -18.63 -0.47 13.14
N SER A 111 -17.56 -0.77 12.40
CA SER A 111 -17.47 -0.38 10.98
C SER A 111 -18.29 -1.35 10.13
N LEU A 112 -19.25 -0.83 9.39
CA LEU A 112 -20.09 -1.60 8.49
C LEU A 112 -19.33 -1.93 7.18
N PRO A 113 -19.36 -3.17 6.69
CA PRO A 113 -18.76 -3.54 5.41
C PRO A 113 -19.60 -3.01 4.22
N SER A 114 -18.95 -2.79 3.07
CA SER A 114 -19.64 -2.43 1.83
C SER A 114 -20.53 -3.57 1.34
N LEU A 115 -21.81 -3.31 1.13
CA LEU A 115 -22.76 -4.31 0.66
C LEU A 115 -22.59 -4.58 -0.84
N SER A 116 -22.53 -5.86 -1.21
CA SER A 116 -22.44 -6.27 -2.62
C SER A 116 -23.78 -6.09 -3.33
N LYS A 117 -23.75 -5.95 -4.67
CA LYS A 117 -24.96 -5.83 -5.51
C LYS A 117 -25.94 -7.01 -5.34
N ARG A 118 -25.45 -8.19 -4.92
CA ARG A 118 -26.26 -9.41 -4.66
C ARG A 118 -27.15 -9.27 -3.42
N ASN A 119 -26.77 -8.41 -2.48
CA ASN A 119 -27.44 -8.29 -1.19
C ASN A 119 -28.56 -7.24 -1.16
N ARG A 120 -28.85 -6.61 -2.31
CA ARG A 120 -29.89 -5.58 -2.42
C ARG A 120 -31.30 -6.12 -2.19
N ALA A 121 -31.53 -7.41 -2.41
CA ALA A 121 -32.84 -8.03 -2.14
C ALA A 121 -33.20 -7.97 -0.64
N VAL A 122 -32.23 -8.26 0.24
CA VAL A 122 -32.39 -8.18 1.70
C VAL A 122 -32.67 -6.74 2.15
N VAL A 123 -31.94 -5.76 1.60
CA VAL A 123 -32.17 -4.34 1.89
C VAL A 123 -33.57 -3.90 1.44
N ARG A 124 -34.03 -4.33 0.26
CA ARG A 124 -35.37 -4.01 -0.23
C ARG A 124 -36.47 -4.64 0.63
N ALA A 125 -36.26 -5.85 1.15
CA ALA A 125 -37.20 -6.52 2.02
C ALA A 125 -37.34 -5.83 3.40
N LEU A 126 -36.26 -5.24 3.91
CA LEU A 126 -36.24 -4.48 5.16
C LEU A 126 -36.72 -3.02 5.03
N ASN A 127 -36.67 -2.43 3.83
CA ASN A 127 -37.11 -1.06 3.60
C ASN A 127 -38.55 -0.74 4.06
N PRO A 128 -39.59 -1.57 3.78
CA PRO A 128 -40.94 -1.29 4.27
C PRO A 128 -41.04 -1.35 5.80
N ILE A 129 -40.28 -2.25 6.45
CA ILE A 129 -40.21 -2.36 7.91
C ILE A 129 -39.55 -1.11 8.49
N LEU A 130 -38.43 -0.67 7.89
CA LEU A 130 -37.71 0.53 8.30
C LEU A 130 -38.59 1.78 8.27
N VAL A 131 -39.43 1.94 7.24
CA VAL A 131 -40.35 3.09 7.13
C VAL A 131 -41.26 3.20 8.36
N THR A 132 -41.78 2.07 8.87
CA THR A 132 -42.65 2.09 10.06
C THR A 132 -41.92 2.54 11.33
N TYR A 133 -40.65 2.16 11.51
CA TYR A 133 -39.84 2.61 12.65
C TYR A 133 -39.38 4.07 12.50
N LEU A 134 -39.13 4.54 11.27
CA LEU A 134 -38.76 5.93 11.00
C LEU A 134 -39.93 6.90 11.25
N GLU A 135 -41.15 6.52 10.89
CA GLU A 135 -42.36 7.30 11.18
C GLU A 135 -42.65 7.42 12.68
N ALA A 136 -42.23 6.43 13.47
CA ALA A 136 -42.34 6.44 14.93
C ALA A 136 -41.20 7.19 15.64
N SER A 137 -40.14 7.58 14.91
CA SER A 137 -38.99 8.27 15.47
C SER A 137 -39.30 9.73 15.79
N ARG A 138 -38.82 10.23 16.94
CA ARG A 138 -39.08 11.60 17.40
C ARG A 138 -37.85 12.49 17.32
N ASP A 139 -36.66 11.89 17.36
CA ASP A 139 -35.38 12.59 17.35
C ASP A 139 -34.41 12.07 16.26
N ILE A 140 -33.48 12.95 15.86
CA ILE A 140 -32.44 12.62 14.89
C ILE A 140 -31.47 11.55 15.41
N CYS A 141 -31.25 11.48 16.73
CA CYS A 141 -30.42 10.44 17.35
C CYS A 141 -31.11 9.07 17.31
N GLU A 142 -32.42 9.05 17.46
CA GLU A 142 -33.23 7.83 17.30
C GLU A 142 -33.20 7.38 15.84
N THR A 143 -33.34 8.32 14.90
CA THR A 143 -33.22 8.06 13.46
C THR A 143 -31.85 7.46 13.10
N ASP A 144 -30.76 8.03 13.61
CA ASP A 144 -29.39 7.51 13.41
C ASP A 144 -29.25 6.08 13.96
N SER A 145 -29.76 5.84 15.16
CA SER A 145 -29.73 4.51 15.81
C SER A 145 -30.54 3.48 15.03
N ILE A 146 -31.72 3.85 14.53
CA ILE A 146 -32.57 2.98 13.70
C ILE A 146 -31.89 2.65 12.38
N LEU A 147 -31.32 3.64 11.69
CA LEU A 147 -30.61 3.43 10.42
C LEU A 147 -29.36 2.56 10.61
N PHE A 148 -28.60 2.81 11.67
CA PHE A 148 -27.39 2.04 11.97
C PHE A 148 -27.71 0.60 12.42
N GLY A 149 -28.71 0.42 13.29
CA GLY A 149 -29.22 -0.89 13.71
C GLY A 149 -29.74 -1.70 12.52
N THR A 150 -30.43 -1.05 11.58
CA THR A 150 -30.88 -1.68 10.32
C THR A 150 -29.70 -2.14 9.47
N ALA A 151 -28.68 -1.30 9.32
CA ALA A 151 -27.49 -1.68 8.57
C ALA A 151 -26.74 -2.85 9.23
N LEU A 152 -26.70 -2.92 10.56
CA LEU A 152 -26.14 -4.04 11.32
C LEU A 152 -26.96 -5.33 11.14
N ALA A 153 -28.29 -5.25 11.26
CA ALA A 153 -29.19 -6.37 11.06
C ALA A 153 -29.01 -6.95 9.64
N VAL A 154 -28.98 -6.10 8.60
CA VAL A 154 -28.67 -6.49 7.22
C VAL A 154 -27.33 -7.23 7.14
N CYS A 155 -26.28 -6.69 7.77
CA CYS A 155 -24.96 -7.34 7.78
C CYS A 155 -24.98 -8.70 8.47
N ARG A 156 -25.74 -8.87 9.55
CA ARG A 156 -25.90 -10.15 10.26
C ARG A 156 -26.66 -11.18 9.44
N ILE A 157 -27.78 -10.79 8.83
CA ILE A 157 -28.60 -11.66 7.97
C ILE A 157 -27.79 -12.17 6.76
N ILE A 158 -26.94 -11.31 6.20
CA ILE A 158 -26.05 -11.67 5.08
C ILE A 158 -24.86 -12.54 5.55
N GLY A 159 -24.60 -12.62 6.86
CA GLY A 159 -23.40 -13.26 7.42
C GLY A 159 -22.12 -12.48 7.13
N ALA A 160 -22.22 -11.17 6.89
CA ALA A 160 -21.06 -10.32 6.65
C ALA A 160 -20.26 -10.15 7.95
N LYS A 161 -18.95 -10.39 7.89
CA LYS A 161 -18.04 -10.22 9.04
C LYS A 161 -17.98 -8.74 9.41
N LEU A 162 -18.71 -8.35 10.45
CA LEU A 162 -18.63 -7.02 11.05
C LEU A 162 -17.22 -6.85 11.62
N SER A 163 -16.50 -5.83 11.14
CA SER A 163 -15.24 -5.48 11.75
C SER A 163 -15.54 -4.79 13.07
N THR A 164 -15.18 -5.42 14.18
CA THR A 164 -14.98 -4.67 15.42
C THR A 164 -13.97 -3.56 15.11
N ALA A 165 -14.33 -2.30 15.33
CA ALA A 165 -13.36 -1.23 15.23
C ALA A 165 -12.21 -1.58 16.18
N GLY A 166 -11.03 -1.84 15.61
CA GLY A 166 -9.93 -2.48 16.31
C GLY A 166 -9.19 -3.53 15.50
N ARG A 167 -9.71 -3.96 14.34
CA ARG A 167 -8.78 -4.38 13.28
C ARG A 167 -8.22 -3.11 12.67
N ALA A 168 -7.13 -2.64 13.27
CA ALA A 168 -6.10 -1.97 12.51
C ALA A 168 -5.93 -2.82 11.25
N ASN A 169 -6.52 -2.38 10.13
CA ASN A 169 -6.03 -2.77 8.81
C ASN A 169 -4.56 -2.51 8.95
N GLY A 170 -3.77 -3.57 9.08
CA GLY A 170 -2.40 -3.47 9.53
C GLY A 170 -1.79 -2.37 8.70
N GLU A 171 -1.55 -1.22 9.32
CA GLU A 171 -0.72 -0.20 8.71
C GLU A 171 0.55 -0.98 8.54
N SER A 172 0.76 -1.44 7.31
CA SER A 172 2.01 -2.05 6.95
C SER A 172 2.98 -0.87 6.87
N SER A 173 3.31 -0.34 8.05
CA SER A 173 4.66 -0.02 8.49
C SER A 173 5.56 -1.27 8.42
N ALA A 174 5.24 -2.20 7.52
CA ALA A 174 6.12 -3.25 7.09
C ALA A 174 7.24 -2.52 6.39
N ILE A 175 8.35 -2.44 7.12
CA ILE A 175 9.67 -2.08 6.67
C ILE A 175 9.77 -2.41 5.17
N PRO A 176 10.05 -1.43 4.30
CA PRO A 176 9.96 -1.65 2.88
C PRO A 176 10.90 -2.79 2.46
N ALA A 177 10.48 -3.61 1.50
CA ALA A 177 11.20 -4.83 1.13
C ALA A 177 12.68 -4.60 0.79
N TRP A 178 13.03 -3.43 0.22
CA TRP A 178 14.42 -3.08 -0.06
C TRP A 178 15.26 -2.97 1.22
N ARG A 179 14.68 -2.48 2.33
CA ARG A 179 15.36 -2.32 3.60
C ARG A 179 15.64 -3.68 4.24
N ILE A 180 14.64 -4.56 4.24
CA ILE A 180 14.78 -5.95 4.69
C ILE A 180 15.92 -6.64 3.94
N ARG A 181 15.95 -6.56 2.61
CA ARG A 181 17.01 -7.19 1.79
C ARG A 181 18.41 -6.67 2.15
N ILE A 182 18.56 -5.38 2.44
CA ILE A 182 19.87 -4.81 2.80
C ILE A 182 20.25 -5.23 4.23
N GLU A 183 19.30 -5.24 5.17
CA GLU A 183 19.51 -5.72 6.54
C GLU A 183 19.92 -7.20 6.56
N GLU A 184 19.28 -8.05 5.75
CA GLU A 184 19.68 -9.45 5.58
C GLU A 184 21.09 -9.60 5.02
N ARG A 185 21.49 -8.79 4.04
CA ARG A 185 22.87 -8.78 3.51
C ARG A 185 23.87 -8.40 4.59
N ILE A 186 23.55 -7.39 5.39
CA ILE A 186 24.38 -6.98 6.55
C ILE A 186 24.48 -8.13 7.55
N ALA A 187 23.36 -8.79 7.89
CA ALA A 187 23.34 -9.91 8.83
C ALA A 187 24.18 -11.09 8.35
N LYS A 188 24.03 -11.48 7.07
CA LYS A 188 24.84 -12.54 6.44
C LYS A 188 26.33 -12.20 6.45
N ALA A 189 26.70 -10.96 6.12
CA ALA A 189 28.10 -10.51 6.17
C ALA A 189 28.67 -10.51 7.59
N ARG A 190 27.91 -10.06 8.60
CA ARG A 190 28.32 -10.12 10.01
C ARG A 190 28.54 -11.57 10.48
N ALA A 191 27.63 -12.47 10.12
CA ALA A 191 27.74 -13.89 10.45
C ALA A 191 28.95 -14.55 9.75
N LEU A 192 29.31 -14.11 8.54
CA LEU A 192 30.52 -14.56 7.86
C LEU A 192 31.76 -14.00 8.56
N ILE A 193 31.82 -12.70 8.85
CA ILE A 193 32.94 -12.07 9.60
C ILE A 193 33.20 -12.82 10.90
N GLY A 194 32.16 -13.12 11.69
CA GLY A 194 32.31 -13.88 12.95
C GLY A 194 32.99 -15.23 12.73
N ARG A 195 32.58 -15.97 11.70
CA ARG A 195 33.21 -17.26 11.33
C ARG A 195 34.65 -17.12 10.85
N LEU A 196 34.96 -16.08 10.07
CA LEU A 196 36.32 -15.79 9.61
C LEU A 196 37.24 -15.39 10.77
N ILE A 197 36.73 -14.61 11.74
CA ILE A 197 37.47 -14.26 12.96
C ILE A 197 37.75 -15.52 13.78
N CYS A 198 36.75 -16.39 13.99
CA CYS A 198 36.97 -17.65 14.72
C CYS A 198 38.05 -18.51 14.06
N PHE A 199 38.05 -18.60 12.72
CA PHE A 199 39.11 -19.30 11.98
C PHE A 199 40.48 -18.66 12.19
N ARG A 200 40.56 -17.31 12.13
CA ARG A 200 41.79 -16.55 12.38
C ARG A 200 42.34 -16.76 13.80
N SER A 201 41.45 -16.93 14.78
CA SER A 201 41.81 -17.25 16.17
C SER A 201 42.29 -18.69 16.38
N GLY A 202 42.40 -19.52 15.33
CA GLY A 202 42.91 -20.89 15.41
C GLY A 202 41.84 -21.98 15.47
N ASN A 203 40.55 -21.64 15.37
CA ASN A 203 39.50 -22.67 15.35
C ASN A 203 39.38 -23.33 13.97
N ALA A 204 39.96 -24.52 13.83
CA ALA A 204 39.96 -25.31 12.60
C ALA A 204 38.80 -26.33 12.52
N GLY A 205 37.67 -26.08 13.20
CA GLY A 205 36.51 -26.96 13.17
C GLY A 205 35.99 -27.19 11.74
N PRO A 206 35.56 -28.41 11.36
CA PRO A 206 35.20 -28.74 9.97
C PRO A 206 34.14 -27.80 9.35
N ARG A 207 33.18 -27.33 10.14
CA ARG A 207 32.14 -26.38 9.69
C ARG A 207 32.70 -24.98 9.38
N ILE A 208 33.68 -24.52 10.17
CA ILE A 208 34.34 -23.24 9.98
C ILE A 208 35.22 -23.30 8.73
N VAL A 209 36.04 -24.35 8.61
CA VAL A 209 36.89 -24.58 7.43
C VAL A 209 36.06 -24.68 6.16
N ARG A 210 34.92 -25.40 6.18
CA ARG A 210 33.98 -25.45 5.05
C ARG A 210 33.45 -24.06 4.70
N THR A 211 33.07 -23.25 5.70
CA THR A 211 32.60 -21.88 5.45
C THR A 211 33.68 -21.02 4.81
N VAL A 212 34.92 -21.09 5.30
CA VAL A 212 36.06 -20.34 4.75
C VAL A 212 36.33 -20.78 3.30
N ARG A 213 36.36 -22.09 3.04
CA ARG A 213 36.54 -22.62 1.69
C ARG A 213 35.45 -22.14 0.71
N MET A 214 34.20 -22.09 1.18
CA MET A 214 33.09 -21.55 0.38
C MET A 214 33.19 -20.03 0.19
N ALA A 215 33.70 -19.29 1.17
CA ALA A 215 33.90 -17.85 1.07
C ALA A 215 34.95 -17.46 0.02
N PHE A 216 35.97 -18.30 -0.15
CA PHE A 216 37.01 -18.16 -1.17
C PHE A 216 36.79 -19.06 -2.40
N ALA A 217 35.61 -19.68 -2.53
CA ALA A 217 35.31 -20.51 -3.69
C ALA A 217 35.33 -19.66 -4.97
N GLY A 218 36.09 -20.10 -5.98
CA GLY A 218 36.29 -19.35 -7.22
C GLY A 218 37.35 -18.26 -7.15
N THR A 219 38.02 -18.06 -6.01
CA THR A 219 39.24 -17.26 -5.92
C THR A 219 40.48 -18.18 -5.90
N ASN A 220 41.62 -17.71 -6.41
CA ASN A 220 42.88 -18.47 -6.43
C ASN A 220 43.55 -18.60 -5.04
N VAL A 221 42.75 -18.61 -3.96
CA VAL A 221 43.22 -18.60 -2.58
C VAL A 221 43.00 -19.99 -1.98
N SER A 222 44.11 -20.70 -1.74
CA SER A 222 44.10 -21.97 -1.04
C SER A 222 44.37 -21.78 0.45
N LEU A 223 43.71 -22.58 1.28
CA LEU A 223 43.86 -22.56 2.75
C LEU A 223 45.29 -22.89 3.22
N CYS A 224 46.08 -23.56 2.38
CA CYS A 224 47.45 -23.94 2.70
C CYS A 224 48.49 -22.88 2.27
N GLN A 225 48.08 -21.77 1.66
CA GLN A 225 49.03 -20.73 1.27
C GLN A 225 49.55 -19.97 2.49
N PRO A 226 50.83 -19.56 2.49
CA PRO A 226 51.43 -18.81 3.61
C PRO A 226 50.79 -17.42 3.77
N ASP A 227 50.25 -16.84 2.69
CA ASP A 227 49.59 -15.52 2.68
C ASP A 227 48.09 -15.57 3.03
N MET A 228 47.55 -16.75 3.37
CA MET A 228 46.13 -16.95 3.64
C MET A 228 45.62 -16.06 4.78
N MET A 229 46.41 -15.86 5.84
CA MET A 229 46.00 -15.03 6.98
C MET A 229 45.89 -13.54 6.64
N GLN A 230 46.75 -13.06 5.73
CA GLN A 230 46.72 -11.69 5.24
C GLN A 230 45.49 -11.49 4.34
N LYS A 231 45.29 -12.37 3.35
CA LYS A 231 44.11 -12.37 2.47
C LYS A 231 42.80 -12.48 3.24
N LEU A 232 42.79 -13.27 4.33
CA LEU A 232 41.64 -13.37 5.24
C LEU A 232 41.33 -12.04 5.91
N THR A 233 42.36 -11.30 6.35
CA THR A 233 42.21 -10.00 6.99
C THR A 233 41.69 -8.95 6.00
N GLU A 234 42.26 -8.91 4.80
CA GLU A 234 41.80 -8.04 3.71
C GLU A 234 40.32 -8.32 3.38
N TYR A 235 39.94 -9.60 3.29
CA TYR A 235 38.55 -9.99 3.02
C TYR A 235 37.59 -9.61 4.15
N ILE A 236 38.01 -9.75 5.42
CA ILE A 236 37.23 -9.27 6.57
C ILE A 236 37.02 -7.76 6.47
N ASP A 237 38.05 -7.01 6.11
CA ASP A 237 37.95 -5.55 5.99
C ASP A 237 37.09 -5.10 4.81
N ASP A 238 37.14 -5.79 3.65
CA ASP A 238 36.18 -5.59 2.56
C ASP A 238 34.74 -5.81 3.03
N LEU A 239 34.47 -6.89 3.77
CA LEU A 239 33.13 -7.14 4.32
C LEU A 239 32.68 -6.02 5.28
N LYS A 240 33.59 -5.49 6.12
CA LYS A 240 33.28 -4.33 6.99
C LYS A 240 32.97 -3.09 6.17
N GLN A 241 33.76 -2.80 5.13
CA GLN A 241 33.52 -1.68 4.23
C GLN A 241 32.16 -1.80 3.52
N ARG A 242 31.81 -3.01 3.06
CA ARG A 242 30.51 -3.30 2.44
C ARG A 242 29.34 -3.12 3.41
N ILE A 243 29.48 -3.58 4.66
CA ILE A 243 28.48 -3.33 5.71
C ILE A 243 28.29 -1.83 5.94
N ALA A 244 29.37 -1.06 6.05
CA ALA A 244 29.31 0.39 6.21
C ALA A 244 28.61 1.07 5.02
N ALA A 245 28.92 0.65 3.79
CA ALA A 245 28.27 1.16 2.58
C ALA A 245 26.76 0.83 2.54
N TRP A 246 26.37 -0.39 2.93
CA TRP A 246 24.96 -0.78 3.03
C TRP A 246 24.23 -0.01 4.13
N GLY A 247 24.85 0.24 5.28
CA GLY A 247 24.29 1.09 6.33
C GLY A 247 24.07 2.53 5.85
N LYS A 248 25.05 3.12 5.14
CA LYS A 248 24.90 4.45 4.51
C LYS A 248 23.76 4.46 3.48
N ARG A 249 23.58 3.39 2.70
CA ARG A 249 22.47 3.25 1.74
C ARG A 249 21.12 3.24 2.43
N ILE A 250 20.95 2.48 3.53
CA ILE A 250 19.72 2.48 4.33
C ILE A 250 19.42 3.90 4.81
N ARG A 251 20.39 4.55 5.45
CA ARG A 251 20.22 5.93 5.95
C ARG A 251 19.76 6.88 4.85
N ARG A 252 20.46 6.90 3.71
CA ARG A 252 20.12 7.77 2.56
C ARG A 252 18.70 7.54 2.06
N TYR A 253 18.28 6.28 1.96
CA TYR A 253 16.96 5.94 1.41
C TYR A 253 15.85 6.27 2.40
N THR A 254 16.06 6.02 3.69
CA THR A 254 15.15 6.44 4.76
C THR A 254 15.01 7.96 4.77
N GLU A 255 16.11 8.71 4.79
CA GLU A 255 16.08 10.18 4.74
C GLU A 255 15.35 10.71 3.52
N ARG A 256 15.59 10.15 2.33
CA ARG A 256 14.87 10.51 1.12
C ARG A 256 13.36 10.25 1.26
N SER A 257 12.98 9.08 1.75
CA SER A 257 11.58 8.72 1.93
C SER A 257 10.89 9.63 2.95
N THR A 258 11.56 9.93 4.06
CA THR A 258 11.06 10.84 5.09
C THR A 258 10.87 12.24 4.54
N ARG A 259 11.89 12.79 3.84
CA ARG A 259 11.77 14.12 3.20
C ARG A 259 10.66 14.18 2.18
N PHE A 260 10.53 13.14 1.34
CA PHE A 260 9.45 13.07 0.36
C PHE A 260 8.07 13.09 1.05
N ASN A 261 7.89 12.28 2.09
CA ASN A 261 6.64 12.23 2.85
C ASN A 261 6.34 13.54 3.57
N GLN A 262 7.35 14.16 4.18
CA GLN A 262 7.22 15.46 4.86
C GLN A 262 6.88 16.57 3.87
N ASN A 263 7.54 16.64 2.71
CA ASN A 263 7.25 17.63 1.68
C ASN A 263 5.84 17.44 1.10
N ARG A 264 5.44 16.19 0.86
CA ARG A 264 4.07 15.89 0.41
C ARG A 264 3.05 16.32 1.45
N LEU A 265 3.29 16.01 2.72
CA LEU A 265 2.42 16.41 3.83
C LEU A 265 2.38 17.94 3.98
N PHE A 266 3.50 18.63 3.79
CA PHE A 266 3.55 20.10 3.78
C PHE A 266 2.66 20.69 2.68
N GLN A 267 2.68 20.11 1.49
CA GLN A 267 1.86 20.59 0.38
C GLN A 267 0.36 20.31 0.56
N THR A 268 0.01 19.15 1.15
CA THR A 268 -1.40 18.75 1.29
C THR A 268 -2.06 19.20 2.59
N ASP A 269 -1.33 19.12 3.72
CA ASP A 269 -1.85 19.41 5.06
C ASP A 269 -0.71 19.83 6.00
N GLN A 270 -0.41 21.12 5.97
CA GLN A 270 0.64 21.72 6.81
C GLN A 270 0.37 21.50 8.30
N LYS A 271 -0.90 21.54 8.73
CA LYS A 271 -1.27 21.35 10.14
C LYS A 271 -0.88 19.96 10.63
N ARG A 272 -1.12 18.92 9.83
CA ARG A 272 -0.68 17.55 10.16
C ARG A 272 0.84 17.43 10.20
N LEU A 273 1.56 18.10 9.30
CA LEU A 273 3.02 18.10 9.36
C LEU A 273 3.50 18.71 10.67
N TYR A 274 3.04 19.92 11.02
CA TYR A 274 3.46 20.59 12.26
C TYR A 274 3.12 19.75 13.49
N LYS A 275 1.90 19.18 13.56
CA LYS A 275 1.53 18.22 14.61
C LYS A 275 2.43 16.97 14.66
N SER A 276 2.97 16.52 13.53
CA SER A 276 3.90 15.38 13.48
C SER A 276 5.34 15.74 13.84
N LEU A 277 5.71 17.02 13.70
CA LEU A 277 7.03 17.57 14.05
C LEU A 277 7.09 18.01 15.51
N GLU A 278 5.96 18.50 16.04
CA GLU A 278 5.70 18.58 17.46
C GLU A 278 5.89 17.16 18.01
N ARG A 279 7.00 16.95 18.72
CA ARG A 279 7.18 15.71 19.49
C ARG A 279 5.93 15.53 20.35
N PRO A 280 5.54 14.29 20.71
CA PRO A 280 4.71 14.07 21.89
C PRO A 280 5.54 14.42 23.13
N MET A 281 5.92 15.70 23.25
CA MET A 281 6.37 16.31 24.46
C MET A 281 5.08 16.49 25.24
N VAL A 282 4.90 15.65 26.27
CA VAL A 282 4.04 15.86 27.43
C VAL A 282 2.78 16.65 27.07
N GLY A 283 1.67 15.94 26.83
CA GLY A 283 0.37 16.55 26.57
C GLY A 283 0.23 17.82 27.40
N GLY A 284 0.13 18.96 26.70
CA GLY A 284 0.01 20.27 27.31
C GLY A 284 -1.30 20.37 28.08
N THR A 285 -1.35 19.76 29.25
CA THR A 285 -2.29 20.04 30.33
C THR A 285 -1.78 21.22 31.17
N GLY A 286 -0.89 22.04 30.61
CA GLY A 286 -0.59 23.35 31.17
C GLY A 286 -1.74 24.31 30.87
N PRO A 287 -2.11 25.20 31.81
CA PRO A 287 -3.05 26.27 31.52
C PRO A 287 -2.53 27.08 30.31
N ALA A 288 -3.46 27.57 29.48
CA ALA A 288 -3.11 28.42 28.36
C ALA A 288 -2.18 29.55 28.84
N PRO A 289 -1.05 29.82 28.14
CA PRO A 289 -0.13 30.86 28.57
C PRO A 289 -0.84 32.20 28.66
N ASN A 290 -0.57 32.94 29.72
CA ASN A 290 -1.16 34.25 29.96
C ASN A 290 -0.81 35.20 28.79
N GLN A 291 -1.76 36.05 28.41
CA GLN A 291 -1.59 37.00 27.31
C GLN A 291 -0.41 37.95 27.56
N ALA A 292 -0.23 38.39 28.82
CA ALA A 292 0.89 39.24 29.21
C ALA A 292 2.25 38.57 28.99
N ASP A 293 2.38 37.29 29.37
CA ASP A 293 3.61 36.51 29.23
C ASP A 293 3.94 36.26 27.76
N THR A 294 2.92 36.02 26.96
CA THR A 294 3.06 35.85 25.50
C THR A 294 3.54 37.15 24.84
N VAL A 295 2.95 38.29 25.21
CA VAL A 295 3.37 39.60 24.69
C VAL A 295 4.77 39.96 25.16
N ALA A 296 5.14 39.66 26.40
CA ALA A 296 6.48 39.91 26.92
C ALA A 296 7.54 39.08 26.19
N PHE A 297 7.26 37.79 25.93
CA PHE A 297 8.14 36.90 25.16
C PHE A 297 8.38 37.40 23.72
N TRP A 298 7.30 37.74 23.00
CA TRP A 298 7.44 38.24 21.62
C TRP A 298 8.08 39.63 21.59
N ARG A 299 7.80 40.49 22.58
CA ARG A 299 8.52 41.74 22.74
C ARG A 299 10.00 41.50 22.91
N SER A 300 10.44 40.66 23.86
CA SER A 300 11.87 40.46 24.11
C SER A 300 12.61 39.96 22.86
N LEU A 301 11.99 39.07 22.07
CA LEU A 301 12.57 38.55 20.83
C LEU A 301 12.76 39.64 19.75
N TRP A 302 11.89 40.65 19.71
CA TRP A 302 11.89 41.69 18.68
C TRP A 302 12.47 43.03 19.16
N SER A 303 12.54 43.25 20.48
CA SER A 303 13.01 44.50 21.08
C SER A 303 14.49 44.47 21.42
N GLU A 304 15.12 43.30 21.49
CA GLU A 304 16.57 43.21 21.65
C GLU A 304 17.27 43.41 20.29
N PRO A 305 18.01 44.52 20.08
CA PRO A 305 18.85 44.65 18.91
C PRO A 305 19.96 43.61 18.99
N VAL A 306 19.88 42.57 18.16
CA VAL A 306 20.95 41.60 18.01
C VAL A 306 22.13 42.30 17.33
N ASN A 307 23.12 42.68 18.13
CA ASN A 307 24.43 43.09 17.61
C ASN A 307 25.12 41.85 17.04
N HIS A 308 24.96 41.60 15.74
CA HIS A 308 25.80 40.66 15.03
C HIS A 308 27.22 41.23 15.05
N THR A 309 28.09 40.68 15.90
CA THR A 309 29.51 40.98 15.86
C THR A 309 30.03 40.56 14.48
N GLY A 310 30.20 41.55 13.61
CA GLY A 310 30.86 41.40 12.33
C GLY A 310 32.31 41.04 12.54
N GLN A 311 32.60 39.77 12.81
CA GLN A 311 33.90 39.17 12.48
C GLN A 311 33.96 39.03 10.95
N CYS A 312 34.11 40.18 10.28
CA CYS A 312 34.78 40.24 9.00
C CYS A 312 36.23 39.84 9.26
N MET A 313 36.55 38.57 9.01
CA MET A 313 37.93 38.10 8.92
C MET A 313 38.66 38.95 7.89
N GLY A 314 39.56 39.81 8.38
CA GLY A 314 40.60 40.43 7.57
C GLY A 314 41.62 39.37 7.15
N GLN A 315 41.93 39.43 5.86
CA GLN A 315 43.03 38.86 5.06
C GLN A 315 44.02 37.90 5.74
#